data_AF-A0A497NPE9-F1
#
_entry.id   AF-A0A497NPE9-F1
#
_cell.length_a   1.000
_cell.length_b   1.000
_cell.length_c   1.000
_cell.angle_alpha   90.00
_cell.angle_beta   90.00
_cell.angle_gamma   90.00
#
_symmetry.space_group_name_H-M   'P 1'
#
loop_
_entity.id
_entity.type
_entity.pdbx_description
1 polymer ?
#
loop_
_entity_poly.entity_id
_entity_poly.type
_entity_poly.pdbx_seq_one_letter_code
_entity_poly.pdbx_strand_id
1 'polypeptide(L)'
;MSGYEWPEEIPSKEYIRLYFLEKTLRQFIEDQLSEVTFKWWKQRVPPKVREKAEERKKDEEERLITSVNLHPIWYVDFADYIGIVTRNDNWRNVFRQVFRDKDDFKITLTKLLPIRNKIAHMRPLSIREKKNLDALSEDLLVPIWNFYNEQYVKPAEKALRLGRLEEAEKLLLQG
;
A
#
# COMPACT_ATOMS: atom_id res chain seq x y z
N MET A 1 29.18 19.94 25.63
CA MET A 1 29.36 19.83 24.17
C MET A 1 28.22 19.01 23.63
N SER A 2 27.51 19.54 22.65
CA SER A 2 26.32 18.91 22.06
C SER A 2 26.73 17.69 21.23
N GLY A 3 26.62 16.48 21.80
CA GLY A 3 27.00 15.21 21.17
C GLY A 3 25.99 14.69 20.15
N TYR A 4 25.53 15.55 19.23
CA TYR A 4 24.71 15.10 18.11
C TYR A 4 25.62 14.62 16.98
N GLU A 5 25.31 13.44 16.44
CA GLU A 5 26.00 12.86 15.29
C GLU A 5 25.29 13.28 14.01
N TRP A 6 26.07 13.68 13.00
CA TRP A 6 25.55 13.93 11.66
C TRP A 6 25.42 12.60 10.91
N PRO A 7 24.31 12.37 10.18
CA PRO A 7 24.14 11.13 9.43
C PRO A 7 25.11 11.07 8.25
N GLU A 8 25.93 10.02 8.20
CA GLU A 8 26.87 9.77 7.08
C GLU A 8 26.16 9.22 5.84
N GLU A 9 24.99 8.61 6.00
CA GLU A 9 24.23 7.97 4.93
C GLU A 9 22.75 8.39 4.95
N ILE A 10 22.17 8.48 3.75
CA ILE A 10 20.72 8.58 3.56
C ILE A 10 20.12 7.19 3.28
N PRO A 11 18.90 6.90 3.79
CA PRO A 11 18.27 5.58 3.67
C PRO A 11 17.65 5.34 2.28
N SER A 12 18.46 5.42 1.21
CA SER A 12 18.00 5.38 -0.18
C SER A 12 17.34 4.06 -0.57
N LYS A 13 17.93 2.92 -0.18
CA LYS A 13 17.38 1.59 -0.46
C LYS A 13 16.08 1.37 0.30
N GLU A 14 16.03 1.80 1.54
CA GLU A 14 14.86 1.70 2.42
C GLU A 14 13.73 2.61 1.92
N TYR A 15 14.07 3.78 1.38
CA TYR A 15 13.12 4.67 0.69
C TYR A 15 12.49 3.99 -0.52
N ILE A 16 13.29 3.38 -1.40
CA ILE A 16 12.80 2.67 -2.58
C ILE A 16 11.85 1.53 -2.17
N ARG A 17 12.24 0.72 -1.19
CA ARG A 17 11.39 -0.38 -0.67
C ARG A 17 10.06 0.16 -0.15
N LEU A 18 10.10 1.20 0.67
CA LEU A 18 8.90 1.82 1.26
C LEU A 18 8.00 2.44 0.18
N TYR A 19 8.58 3.07 -0.84
CA TYR A 19 7.84 3.60 -1.98
C TYR A 19 7.03 2.51 -2.68
N PHE A 20 7.65 1.37 -2.99
CA PHE A 20 6.96 0.26 -3.62
C PHE A 20 5.92 -0.37 -2.71
N LEU A 21 6.18 -0.48 -1.40
CA LEU A 21 5.20 -0.96 -0.43
C LEU A 21 3.96 -0.06 -0.39
N GLU A 22 4.13 1.26 -0.22
CA GLU A 22 3.01 2.20 -0.18
C GLU A 22 2.25 2.25 -1.50
N LYS A 23 2.96 2.25 -2.64
CA LYS A 23 2.34 2.21 -3.97
C LYS A 23 1.50 0.95 -4.14
N THR A 24 2.05 -0.21 -3.78
CA THR A 24 1.36 -1.50 -3.91
C THR A 24 0.14 -1.56 -2.99
N LEU A 25 0.23 -1.09 -1.75
CA LEU A 25 -0.91 -1.02 -0.84
C LEU A 25 -2.03 -0.11 -1.37
N ARG A 26 -1.69 1.07 -1.90
CA ARG A 26 -2.68 2.00 -2.49
C ARG A 26 -3.40 1.34 -3.66
N GLN A 27 -2.64 0.82 -4.61
CA GLN A 27 -3.17 0.20 -5.81
C GLN A 27 -4.06 -1.00 -5.45
N PHE A 28 -3.58 -1.87 -4.57
CA PHE A 28 -4.35 -3.01 -4.10
C PHE A 28 -5.65 -2.60 -3.39
N ILE A 29 -5.63 -1.57 -2.54
CA ILE A 29 -6.84 -1.07 -1.88
C ILE A 29 -7.83 -0.51 -2.91
N GLU A 30 -7.36 0.25 -3.89
CA GLU A 30 -8.19 0.81 -4.96
C GLU A 30 -8.83 -0.31 -5.78
N ASP A 31 -8.03 -1.21 -6.36
CA ASP A 31 -8.47 -2.32 -7.20
C ASP A 31 -9.56 -3.14 -6.48
N GLN A 32 -9.28 -3.54 -5.24
CA GLN A 32 -10.17 -4.42 -4.50
C GLN A 32 -11.47 -3.74 -4.04
N LEU A 33 -11.43 -2.45 -3.73
CA LEU A 33 -12.64 -1.73 -3.34
C LEU A 33 -13.47 -1.28 -4.55
N SER A 34 -12.85 -0.98 -5.69
CA SER A 34 -13.56 -0.61 -6.91
C SER A 34 -14.38 -1.76 -7.48
N GLU A 35 -13.93 -3.00 -7.33
CA GLU A 35 -14.68 -4.19 -7.73
C GLU A 35 -15.99 -4.36 -6.94
N VAL A 36 -16.06 -3.83 -5.70
CA VAL A 36 -17.28 -3.90 -4.89
C VAL A 36 -18.32 -2.87 -5.35
N THR A 37 -17.88 -1.66 -5.71
CA THR A 37 -18.77 -0.56 -6.09
C THR A 37 -18.00 0.54 -6.80
N PHE A 38 -18.55 1.08 -7.88
CA PHE A 38 -17.98 2.24 -8.57
C PHE A 38 -17.85 3.49 -7.67
N LYS A 39 -18.63 3.58 -6.58
CA LYS A 39 -18.59 4.68 -5.59
C LYS A 39 -17.71 4.33 -4.39
N TRP A 40 -16.73 3.42 -4.54
CA TRP A 40 -15.93 2.89 -3.43
C TRP A 40 -15.28 3.97 -2.58
N TRP A 41 -14.72 5.03 -3.20
CA TRP A 41 -14.11 6.13 -2.47
C TRP A 41 -15.09 6.80 -1.49
N LYS A 42 -16.36 6.93 -1.88
CA LYS A 42 -17.41 7.53 -1.03
C LYS A 42 -18.01 6.52 -0.05
N GLN A 43 -18.17 5.27 -0.45
CA GLN A 43 -18.94 4.27 0.31
C GLN A 43 -18.09 3.38 1.22
N ARG A 44 -16.84 3.11 0.83
CA ARG A 44 -15.96 2.10 1.45
C ARG A 44 -14.82 2.72 2.24
N VAL A 45 -14.37 3.93 1.90
CA VAL A 45 -13.36 4.66 2.70
C VAL A 45 -14.03 5.37 3.89
N PRO A 46 -13.48 5.30 5.12
CA PRO A 46 -14.01 6.04 6.26
C PRO A 46 -14.09 7.55 5.98
N PRO A 47 -15.19 8.24 6.37
CA PRO A 47 -15.37 9.67 6.08
C PRO A 47 -14.19 10.55 6.50
N LYS A 48 -13.70 10.35 7.73
CA LYS A 48 -12.55 11.08 8.26
C LYS A 48 -11.26 10.91 7.45
N VAL A 49 -11.04 9.73 6.88
CA VAL A 49 -9.86 9.44 6.04
C VAL A 49 -10.01 10.14 4.70
N ARG A 50 -11.20 10.04 4.09
CA ARG A 50 -11.52 10.71 2.82
C ARG A 50 -11.37 12.22 2.92
N GLU A 51 -12.01 12.83 3.91
CA GLU A 51 -12.02 14.28 4.11
C GLU A 51 -10.59 14.83 4.24
N LYS A 52 -9.75 14.18 5.06
CA LYS A 52 -8.34 14.55 5.19
C LYS A 52 -7.55 14.41 3.90
N ALA A 53 -7.78 13.34 3.14
CA ALA A 53 -7.06 13.13 1.88
C ALA A 53 -7.48 14.15 0.81
N GLU A 54 -8.76 14.48 0.73
CA GLU A 54 -9.30 15.52 -0.16
C GLU A 54 -8.80 16.92 0.24
N GLU A 55 -8.73 17.21 1.55
CA GLU A 55 -8.14 18.45 2.08
C GLU A 55 -6.66 18.57 1.71
N ARG A 56 -5.84 17.53 1.94
CA ARG A 56 -4.42 17.53 1.55
C ARG A 56 -4.22 17.73 0.05
N LYS A 57 -5.07 17.12 -0.78
CA LYS A 57 -5.04 17.30 -2.23
C LYS A 57 -5.33 18.76 -2.60
N LYS A 58 -6.41 19.33 -2.04
CA LYS A 58 -6.79 20.70 -2.26
C LYS A 58 -5.69 21.68 -1.81
N ASP A 59 -5.11 21.45 -0.64
CA ASP A 59 -3.99 22.23 -0.11
C ASP A 59 -2.77 22.22 -1.06
N GLU A 60 -2.48 21.10 -1.71
CA GLU A 60 -1.41 21.00 -2.72
C GLU A 60 -1.76 21.81 -3.98
N GLU A 61 -2.99 21.66 -4.50
CA GLU A 61 -3.48 22.39 -5.68
C GLU A 61 -3.51 23.91 -5.45
N GLU A 62 -3.76 24.37 -4.23
CA GLU A 62 -3.77 25.80 -3.87
C GLU A 62 -2.37 26.38 -3.64
N ARG A 63 -1.41 25.58 -3.14
CA ARG A 63 -0.08 26.06 -2.74
C ARG A 63 0.99 25.93 -3.83
N LEU A 64 0.84 24.97 -4.75
CA LEU A 64 1.80 24.74 -5.82
C LEU A 64 1.36 25.42 -7.12
N ILE A 65 2.33 25.93 -7.88
CA ILE A 65 2.08 26.57 -9.18
C ILE A 65 1.48 25.57 -10.18
N THR A 66 1.94 24.32 -10.11
CA THR A 66 1.47 23.20 -10.92
C THR A 66 1.32 21.98 -10.05
N SER A 67 0.18 21.30 -10.16
CA SER A 67 -0.08 20.02 -9.51
C SER A 67 -0.43 18.95 -10.55
N VAL A 68 -0.15 17.69 -10.21
CA VAL A 68 -0.64 16.55 -10.99
C VAL A 68 -1.97 16.14 -10.40
N ASN A 69 -3.00 16.01 -11.23
CA ASN A 69 -4.32 15.59 -10.77
C ASN A 69 -4.36 14.09 -10.44
N LEU A 70 -3.86 13.73 -9.26
CA LEU A 70 -3.90 12.37 -8.74
C LEU A 70 -5.24 12.07 -8.04
N HIS A 71 -5.62 10.79 -8.05
CA HIS A 71 -6.76 10.34 -7.25
C HIS A 71 -6.50 10.59 -5.74
N PRO A 72 -7.50 11.00 -4.93
CA PRO A 72 -7.33 11.29 -3.51
C PRO A 72 -6.66 10.18 -2.67
N ILE A 73 -6.68 8.92 -3.11
CA ILE A 73 -5.96 7.83 -2.43
C ILE A 73 -4.45 8.07 -2.30
N TRP A 74 -3.85 8.86 -3.21
CA TRP A 74 -2.44 9.27 -3.15
C TRP A 74 -2.13 10.22 -1.99
N TYR A 75 -3.14 10.85 -1.42
CA TYR A 75 -3.05 11.79 -0.32
C TYR A 75 -3.49 11.16 1.02
N VAL A 76 -3.71 9.84 1.06
CA VAL A 76 -4.01 9.09 2.28
C VAL A 76 -2.71 8.87 3.08
N ASP A 77 -2.76 9.09 4.39
CA ASP A 77 -1.61 8.84 5.27
C ASP A 77 -1.40 7.34 5.49
N PHE A 78 -0.15 6.96 5.75
CA PHE A 78 0.22 5.56 5.99
C PHE A 78 -0.62 4.87 7.09
N ALA A 79 -0.93 5.59 8.18
CA ALA A 79 -1.73 5.05 9.27
C ALA A 79 -3.21 4.87 8.91
N ASP A 80 -3.73 5.64 7.95
CA ASP A 80 -5.13 5.61 7.57
C ASP A 80 -5.50 4.31 6.81
N TYR A 81 -4.52 3.61 6.22
CA TYR A 81 -4.73 2.29 5.62
C TYR A 81 -5.29 1.28 6.62
N ILE A 82 -4.90 1.37 7.89
CA ILE A 82 -5.48 0.54 8.96
C ILE A 82 -7.00 0.75 8.98
N GLY A 83 -7.46 2.00 9.04
CA GLY A 83 -8.89 2.32 9.09
C GLY A 83 -9.66 1.86 7.86
N ILE A 84 -9.04 1.93 6.67
CA ILE A 84 -9.66 1.46 5.42
C ILE A 84 -9.77 -0.06 5.39
N VAL A 85 -8.65 -0.77 5.56
CA VAL A 85 -8.58 -2.23 5.42
C VAL A 85 -9.35 -2.93 6.54
N THR A 86 -9.24 -2.43 7.76
CA THR A 86 -9.86 -3.04 8.94
C THR A 86 -11.32 -2.59 9.16
N ARG A 87 -11.88 -1.73 8.31
CA ARG A 87 -13.32 -1.40 8.35
C ARG A 87 -14.14 -2.69 8.18
N ASN A 88 -15.17 -2.90 9.00
CA ASN A 88 -15.81 -4.22 9.16
C ASN A 88 -16.31 -4.85 7.85
N ASP A 89 -16.99 -4.09 6.99
CA ASP A 89 -17.49 -4.53 5.69
C ASP A 89 -16.37 -4.65 4.64
N ASN A 90 -15.33 -3.83 4.68
CA ASN A 90 -14.14 -4.00 3.83
C ASN A 90 -13.39 -5.27 4.20
N TRP A 91 -13.10 -5.46 5.49
CA TRP A 91 -12.44 -6.66 5.97
C TRP A 91 -13.21 -7.91 5.61
N ARG A 92 -14.51 -7.96 5.95
CA ARG A 92 -15.35 -9.14 5.74
C ARG A 92 -15.51 -9.50 4.26
N ASN A 93 -15.70 -8.51 3.40
CA ASN A 93 -16.06 -8.75 2.00
C ASN A 93 -14.85 -8.84 1.08
N VAL A 94 -13.71 -8.26 1.47
CA VAL A 94 -12.59 -8.01 0.55
C VAL A 94 -11.27 -8.50 1.13
N PHE A 95 -10.88 -8.01 2.30
CA PHE A 95 -9.49 -8.16 2.76
C PHE A 95 -9.22 -9.44 3.54
N ARG A 96 -10.25 -10.10 4.10
CA ARG A 96 -10.10 -11.36 4.85
C ARG A 96 -9.59 -12.53 4.00
N GLN A 97 -9.87 -12.55 2.71
CA GLN A 97 -9.35 -13.58 1.80
C GLN A 97 -7.87 -13.38 1.45
N VAL A 98 -7.32 -12.18 1.70
CA VAL A 98 -5.94 -11.84 1.37
C VAL A 98 -5.08 -11.86 2.62
N PHE A 99 -5.49 -11.13 3.67
CA PHE A 99 -4.76 -11.08 4.92
C PHE A 99 -5.35 -12.09 5.92
N ARG A 100 -4.46 -12.88 6.52
CA ARG A 100 -4.82 -13.97 7.44
C ARG A 100 -5.62 -13.49 8.66
N ASP A 101 -5.16 -12.40 9.26
CA ASP A 101 -5.73 -11.86 10.49
C ASP A 101 -5.74 -10.32 10.50
N LYS A 102 -6.82 -9.77 11.07
CA LYS A 102 -7.11 -8.33 11.08
C LYS A 102 -6.20 -7.57 12.04
N ASP A 103 -5.94 -8.17 13.20
CA ASP A 103 -5.10 -7.59 14.23
C ASP A 103 -3.63 -7.71 13.83
N ASP A 104 -3.21 -8.81 13.21
CA ASP A 104 -1.86 -8.94 12.63
C ASP A 104 -1.58 -7.86 11.59
N PHE A 105 -2.52 -7.59 10.66
CA PHE A 105 -2.38 -6.49 9.69
C PHE A 105 -2.21 -5.14 10.40
N LYS A 106 -3.06 -4.85 11.39
CA LYS A 106 -3.00 -3.61 12.18
C LYS A 106 -1.68 -3.48 12.94
N ILE A 107 -1.22 -4.54 13.60
CA ILE A 107 0.04 -4.58 14.35
C ILE A 107 1.22 -4.33 13.40
N THR A 108 1.21 -4.96 12.23
CA THR A 108 2.26 -4.83 11.21
C THR A 108 2.39 -3.38 10.73
N LEU A 109 1.29 -2.77 10.30
CA LEU A 109 1.26 -1.34 9.91
C LEU A 109 1.69 -0.42 11.06
N THR A 110 1.22 -0.69 12.29
CA THR A 110 1.57 0.13 13.46
C THR A 110 3.07 0.06 13.78
N LYS A 111 3.68 -1.12 13.67
CA LYS A 111 5.12 -1.31 13.85
C LYS A 111 5.93 -0.66 12.72
N LEU A 112 5.40 -0.61 11.51
CA LEU A 112 6.09 -0.02 10.37
C LEU A 112 6.03 1.51 10.37
N LEU A 113 4.96 2.12 10.90
CA LEU A 113 4.76 3.57 10.95
C LEU A 113 5.95 4.38 11.48
N PRO A 114 6.59 4.07 12.64
CA PRO A 114 7.76 4.82 13.10
C PRO A 114 8.97 4.69 12.16
N ILE A 115 9.18 3.50 11.57
CA ILE A 115 10.28 3.26 10.61
C ILE A 115 10.03 4.06 9.33
N ARG A 116 8.80 3.99 8.81
CA ARG A 116 8.30 4.79 7.68
C ARG A 116 8.58 6.28 7.90
N ASN A 117 8.23 6.80 9.07
CA ASN A 117 8.45 8.20 9.40
C ASN A 117 9.94 8.59 9.51
N LYS A 118 10.84 7.67 9.89
CA LYS A 118 12.28 7.93 9.81
C LYS A 118 12.72 8.07 8.36
N ILE A 119 12.33 7.13 7.50
CA ILE A 119 12.67 7.10 6.08
C ILE A 119 12.11 8.34 5.34
N ALA A 120 10.85 8.71 5.57
CA ALA A 120 10.22 9.87 4.92
C ALA A 120 10.91 11.20 5.26
N HIS A 121 11.57 11.27 6.41
CA HIS A 121 12.39 12.42 6.83
C HIS A 121 13.88 12.20 6.57
N MET A 122 14.25 11.24 5.71
CA MET A 122 15.63 10.92 5.29
C MET A 122 16.57 10.60 6.46
N ARG A 123 16.04 10.09 7.58
CA ARG A 123 16.84 9.72 8.76
C ARG A 123 17.31 8.25 8.64
N PRO A 124 18.60 7.96 8.89
CA PRO A 124 19.11 6.60 8.78
C PRO A 124 18.45 5.65 9.78
N LEU A 125 18.39 4.38 9.38
CA LEU A 125 17.88 3.28 10.18
C LEU A 125 19.02 2.49 10.80
N SER A 126 18.83 2.07 12.04
CA SER A 126 19.66 1.03 12.67
C SER A 126 19.53 -0.30 11.94
N ILE A 127 20.50 -1.19 12.13
CA ILE A 127 20.48 -2.55 11.56
C ILE A 127 19.18 -3.29 11.93
N ARG A 128 18.70 -3.11 13.18
CA ARG A 128 17.45 -3.73 13.65
C ARG A 128 16.23 -3.17 12.92
N GLU A 129 16.17 -1.85 12.72
CA GLU A 129 15.07 -1.21 11.98
C GLU A 129 15.05 -1.64 10.51
N LYS A 130 16.22 -1.83 9.88
CA LYS A 130 16.31 -2.37 8.50
C LYS A 130 15.74 -3.78 8.41
N LYS A 131 16.14 -4.68 9.32
CA LYS A 131 15.57 -6.04 9.40
C LYS A 131 14.06 -6.03 9.66
N ASN A 132 13.58 -5.13 10.51
CA ASN A 132 12.15 -4.98 10.77
C ASN A 132 11.41 -4.46 9.52
N LEU A 133 11.98 -3.49 8.79
CA LEU A 133 11.42 -3.01 7.53
C LEU A 133 11.25 -4.16 6.54
N ASP A 134 12.27 -4.99 6.37
CA ASP A 134 12.24 -6.12 5.45
C ASP A 134 11.12 -7.10 5.83
N ALA A 135 11.12 -7.60 7.07
CA ALA A 135 10.16 -8.59 7.55
C ALA A 135 8.70 -8.07 7.51
N LEU A 136 8.47 -6.85 8.02
CA LEU A 136 7.12 -6.26 8.06
C LEU A 136 6.62 -5.90 6.65
N SER A 137 7.52 -5.58 5.70
CA SER A 137 7.13 -5.38 4.30
C SER A 137 6.70 -6.69 3.66
N GLU A 138 7.43 -7.78 3.91
CA GLU A 138 7.10 -9.12 3.41
C GLU A 138 5.75 -9.62 3.95
N ASP A 139 5.48 -9.40 5.24
CA ASP A 139 4.20 -9.74 5.88
C ASP A 139 2.98 -9.07 5.20
N LEU A 140 3.19 -7.96 4.49
CA LEU A 140 2.15 -7.25 3.74
C LEU A 140 2.14 -7.59 2.26
N LEU A 141 3.32 -7.71 1.63
CA LEU A 141 3.45 -7.91 0.19
C LEU A 141 3.22 -9.36 -0.23
N VAL A 142 3.69 -10.33 0.54
CA VAL A 142 3.53 -11.76 0.19
C VAL A 142 2.06 -12.16 0.08
N PRO A 143 1.16 -11.78 1.01
CA PRO A 143 -0.26 -12.09 0.86
C PRO A 143 -0.90 -11.45 -0.38
N ILE A 144 -0.54 -10.21 -0.70
CA ILE A 144 -1.02 -9.50 -1.90
C ILE A 144 -0.53 -10.21 -3.17
N TRP A 145 0.75 -10.55 -3.22
CA TRP A 145 1.35 -11.27 -4.36
C TRP A 145 0.71 -12.64 -4.55
N ASN A 146 0.49 -13.39 -3.47
CA ASN A 146 -0.20 -14.67 -3.53
C ASN A 146 -1.62 -14.52 -4.07
N PHE A 147 -2.35 -13.48 -3.64
CA PHE A 147 -3.68 -13.18 -4.17
C PHE A 147 -3.64 -12.96 -5.69
N TYR A 148 -2.77 -12.08 -6.20
CA TYR A 148 -2.64 -11.86 -7.64
C TYR A 148 -2.20 -13.13 -8.40
N ASN A 149 -1.31 -13.94 -7.81
CA ASN A 149 -0.87 -15.19 -8.44
C ASN A 149 -2.01 -16.19 -8.61
N GLU A 150 -2.85 -16.37 -7.60
CA GLU A 150 -4.00 -17.28 -7.69
C GLU A 150 -5.02 -16.79 -8.72
N GLN A 151 -5.25 -15.48 -8.78
CA GLN A 151 -6.28 -14.88 -9.64
C GLN A 151 -5.85 -14.77 -11.11
N TYR A 152 -4.60 -14.40 -11.38
CA TYR A 152 -4.17 -14.02 -12.74
C TYR A 152 -3.05 -14.93 -13.26
N VAL A 153 -2.01 -15.17 -12.47
CA VAL A 153 -0.81 -15.87 -12.95
C VAL A 153 -1.07 -17.36 -13.17
N LYS A 154 -1.62 -18.09 -12.20
CA LYS A 154 -1.87 -19.53 -12.36
C LYS A 154 -2.88 -19.84 -13.48
N PRO A 155 -4.00 -19.10 -13.63
CA PRO A 155 -4.87 -19.28 -14.78
C PRO A 155 -4.17 -18.99 -16.11
N ALA A 156 -3.34 -17.94 -16.17
CA ALA A 156 -2.56 -17.62 -17.37
C ALA A 156 -1.56 -18.73 -17.72
N GLU A 157 -0.84 -19.29 -16.74
CA GLU A 157 0.06 -20.43 -16.94
C GLU A 157 -0.70 -21.65 -17.48
N LYS A 158 -1.91 -21.93 -16.98
CA LYS A 158 -2.75 -23.02 -17.48
C LYS A 158 -3.20 -22.75 -18.93
N ALA A 159 -3.58 -21.53 -19.26
CA ALA A 159 -3.92 -21.14 -20.63
C ALA A 159 -2.72 -21.32 -21.58
N LEU A 160 -1.54 -20.87 -21.16
CA LEU A 160 -0.27 -21.02 -21.89
C LEU A 160 0.06 -22.49 -22.18
N ARG A 161 -0.04 -23.37 -21.17
CA ARG A 161 0.19 -24.82 -21.34
C ARG A 161 -0.77 -25.49 -22.33
N LEU A 162 -1.94 -24.89 -22.52
CA LEU A 162 -2.97 -25.35 -23.46
C LEU A 162 -2.85 -24.65 -24.84
N GLY A 163 -1.80 -23.86 -25.08
CA GLY A 163 -1.56 -23.13 -26.33
C GLY A 163 -2.45 -21.90 -26.53
N ARG A 164 -3.18 -21.46 -25.49
CA ARG A 164 -4.11 -20.32 -25.55
C ARG A 164 -3.40 -19.02 -25.16
N LEU A 165 -2.55 -18.52 -26.05
CA LEU A 165 -1.66 -17.37 -25.80
C LEU A 165 -2.42 -16.07 -25.50
N GLU A 166 -3.42 -15.72 -26.31
CA GLU A 166 -4.20 -14.49 -26.14
C GLU A 166 -4.96 -14.46 -24.81
N GLU A 167 -5.48 -15.61 -24.37
CA GLU A 167 -6.14 -15.74 -23.07
C GLU A 167 -5.15 -15.54 -21.92
N ALA A 168 -3.95 -16.12 -22.02
CA ALA A 168 -2.90 -15.95 -21.03
C ALA A 168 -2.43 -14.50 -20.93
N GLU A 169 -2.20 -13.83 -22.07
CA GLU A 169 -1.83 -12.42 -22.11
C GLU A 169 -2.90 -11.53 -21.48
N LYS A 170 -4.18 -11.74 -21.86
CA LYS A 170 -5.30 -10.98 -21.30
C LYS A 170 -5.40 -11.13 -19.78
N LEU A 171 -5.19 -12.33 -19.25
CA LEU A 171 -5.21 -12.58 -17.80
C LEU A 171 -4.08 -11.84 -17.08
N LEU A 172 -2.87 -11.84 -17.65
CA LEU A 172 -1.72 -11.14 -17.04
C LEU A 172 -1.85 -9.62 -17.09
N LEU A 173 -2.49 -9.06 -18.12
CA LEU A 173 -2.74 -7.62 -18.22
C LEU A 173 -3.82 -7.11 -17.24
N GLN A 174 -4.56 -8.02 -16.58
CA GLN A 174 -5.60 -7.69 -15.61
C GLN A 174 -5.11 -7.70 -14.15
N GLY A 175 -3.92 -8.26 -13.88
CA GLY A 175 -3.29 -8.30 -12.55
C GLY A 175 -2.19 -7.26 -12.40
#